data_AF-A0A428QQ42-F1
#
_entry.id   AF-A0A428QQ42-F1
#
_cell.length_a   1.000
_cell.length_b   1.000
_cell.length_c   1.000
_cell.angle_alpha   90.00
_cell.angle_beta   90.00
_cell.angle_gamma   90.00
#
_symmetry.space_group_name_H-M   'P 1'
#
loop_
_entity.id
_entity.type
_entity.pdbx_description
1 polymer ?
#
loop_
_entity_poly.entity_id
_entity_poly.type
_entity_poly.pdbx_seq_one_letter_code
_entity_poly.pdbx_strand_id
1 'polypeptide(L)'
;MGAALQSLISNGGENMPITTMECLDIALKTFRIEILLQAQPYTPYLRMMADVYQLTNPTVTLVPSPEKNPALQHALEYMAVVDLPCLVLGRLCPSLGLWRRFRQAQDGWEGGRTMGVETFTGVHRGLLDIYGDMMHEEISVSVARLWGWSSDEASDFIQRHFWDAWRFAGIVDARRRARCQRGTGNSAAKDETADVPEDEFILNKLIAANQTVYAHSQQPQNEGLLVINGLLFPLVTASLEVSYLKRNPESKRTLDDLLDEAWETGLDYFDMDHATRCKGVELAVM
;
A
#
# COMPACT_ATOMS: atom_id res chain seq x y z
N MET A 1 24.61 3.57 -15.03
CA MET A 1 23.62 4.38 -14.30
C MET A 1 24.23 5.29 -13.22
N GLY A 2 25.34 4.93 -12.54
CA GLY A 2 25.89 5.76 -11.45
C GLY A 2 26.48 7.13 -11.84
N ALA A 3 27.16 7.25 -12.99
CA ALA A 3 27.85 8.49 -13.36
C ALA A 3 26.91 9.64 -13.80
N ALA A 4 25.76 9.31 -14.39
CA ALA A 4 24.79 10.31 -14.87
C ALA A 4 23.99 10.93 -13.71
N LEU A 5 23.60 10.13 -12.72
CA LEU A 5 22.94 10.60 -11.49
C LEU A 5 23.88 11.47 -10.65
N GLN A 6 25.16 11.13 -10.57
CA GLN A 6 26.13 11.89 -9.76
C GLN A 6 26.46 13.26 -10.37
N SER A 7 26.40 13.38 -11.71
CA SER A 7 26.53 14.66 -12.44
C SER A 7 25.32 15.59 -12.27
N LEU A 8 24.14 15.04 -11.97
CA LEU A 8 22.89 15.81 -11.80
C LEU A 8 22.78 16.38 -10.38
N ILE A 9 23.32 15.69 -9.38
CA ILE A 9 23.35 16.14 -7.98
C ILE A 9 24.42 17.23 -7.77
N SER A 10 25.52 17.19 -8.52
CA SER A 10 26.62 18.16 -8.39
C SER A 10 26.31 19.53 -8.99
N ASN A 11 25.36 19.62 -9.94
CA ASN A 11 24.99 20.86 -10.59
C ASN A 11 23.73 21.44 -9.94
N GLY A 12 23.88 21.96 -8.72
CA GLY A 12 22.86 22.78 -8.08
C GLY A 12 22.60 24.05 -8.89
N GLY A 13 21.36 24.27 -9.29
CA GLY A 13 20.94 25.48 -9.99
C GLY A 13 19.49 25.39 -10.45
N GLU A 14 18.61 26.01 -9.66
CA GLU A 14 17.26 26.54 -9.95
C GLU A 14 16.52 26.03 -11.20
N ASN A 15 15.36 25.41 -10.95
CA ASN A 15 14.40 24.81 -11.88
C ASN A 15 14.83 23.47 -12.49
N MET A 16 14.42 22.40 -11.80
CA MET A 16 14.44 21.04 -12.35
C MET A 16 13.53 20.99 -13.59
N PRO A 17 14.07 20.76 -14.81
CA PRO A 17 13.26 20.81 -16.02
C PRO A 17 12.28 19.63 -16.06
N ILE A 18 11.09 19.83 -16.64
CA ILE A 18 9.98 18.85 -16.76
C ILE A 18 10.46 17.48 -17.27
N THR A 19 11.47 17.48 -18.15
CA THR A 19 12.13 16.29 -18.69
C THR A 19 12.83 15.41 -17.63
N THR A 20 13.24 15.99 -16.50
CA THR A 20 13.85 15.26 -15.37
C THR A 20 12.81 14.58 -14.51
N MET A 21 11.64 15.21 -14.31
CA MET A 21 10.47 14.57 -13.69
C MET A 21 10.01 13.39 -14.56
N GLU A 22 9.87 13.59 -15.87
CA GLU A 22 9.54 12.50 -16.81
C GLU A 22 10.56 11.36 -16.77
N CYS A 23 11.87 11.64 -16.66
CA CYS A 23 12.88 10.59 -16.52
C CYS A 23 12.77 9.83 -15.20
N LEU A 24 12.44 10.51 -14.10
CA LEU A 24 12.22 9.85 -12.80
C LEU A 24 10.94 9.00 -12.84
N ASP A 25 9.89 9.53 -13.46
CA ASP A 25 8.60 8.87 -13.64
C ASP A 25 8.72 7.64 -14.55
N ILE A 26 9.50 7.75 -15.63
CA ILE A 26 9.87 6.63 -16.51
C ILE A 26 10.74 5.64 -15.75
N ALA A 27 11.74 6.07 -14.99
CA ALA A 27 12.57 5.15 -14.21
C ALA A 27 11.76 4.40 -13.14
N LEU A 28 10.83 5.07 -12.47
CA LEU A 28 9.91 4.46 -11.50
C LEU A 28 8.88 3.56 -12.20
N LYS A 29 8.38 3.92 -13.39
CA LYS A 29 7.51 3.07 -14.21
C LYS A 29 8.24 1.84 -14.78
N THR A 30 9.50 1.99 -15.18
CA THR A 30 10.34 0.87 -15.64
C THR A 30 10.72 -0.02 -14.45
N PHE A 31 11.06 0.56 -13.29
CA PHE A 31 11.27 -0.18 -12.04
C PHE A 31 10.00 -0.91 -11.60
N ARG A 32 8.83 -0.27 -11.75
CA ARG A 32 7.49 -0.87 -11.56
C ARG A 32 7.36 -2.12 -12.43
N ILE A 33 7.55 -2.00 -13.74
CA ILE A 33 7.40 -3.12 -14.70
C ILE A 33 8.42 -4.24 -14.45
N GLU A 34 9.70 -3.91 -14.27
CA GLU A 34 10.76 -4.92 -14.15
C GLU A 34 10.71 -5.69 -12.82
N ILE A 35 10.32 -5.05 -11.71
CA ILE A 35 10.31 -5.71 -10.40
C ILE A 35 8.97 -6.38 -10.09
N LEU A 36 7.83 -5.78 -10.49
CA LEU A 36 6.52 -6.38 -10.26
C LEU A 36 6.29 -7.64 -11.11
N LEU A 37 6.81 -7.68 -12.34
CA LEU A 37 6.56 -8.80 -13.25
C LEU A 37 7.62 -9.92 -13.17
N GLN A 38 8.84 -9.63 -12.66
CA GLN A 38 9.92 -10.63 -12.62
C GLN A 38 10.05 -11.39 -11.30
N ALA A 39 9.12 -11.18 -10.35
CA ALA A 39 9.06 -11.98 -9.13
C ALA A 39 10.36 -11.95 -8.30
N GLN A 40 11.15 -10.87 -8.41
CA GLN A 40 12.42 -10.72 -7.70
C GLN A 40 12.18 -10.12 -6.30
N PRO A 41 13.00 -10.47 -5.28
CA PRO A 41 12.95 -9.81 -3.98
C PRO A 41 13.20 -8.31 -4.17
N TYR A 42 12.22 -7.48 -3.84
CA TYR A 42 12.25 -6.05 -4.11
C TYR A 42 12.86 -5.25 -2.94
N THR A 43 12.74 -5.79 -1.72
CA THR A 43 13.20 -5.14 -0.49
C THR A 43 14.71 -4.81 -0.50
N PRO A 44 15.63 -5.63 -1.06
CA PRO A 44 17.05 -5.26 -1.18
C PRO A 44 17.28 -4.01 -2.05
N TYR A 45 16.54 -3.84 -3.15
CA TYR A 45 16.65 -2.67 -4.01
C TYR A 45 16.12 -1.41 -3.31
N LEU A 46 14.99 -1.54 -2.60
CA LEU A 46 14.49 -0.47 -1.73
C LEU A 46 15.51 -0.07 -0.67
N ARG A 47 16.20 -1.04 -0.05
CA ARG A 47 17.24 -0.76 0.94
C ARG A 47 18.38 0.05 0.33
N MET A 48 18.87 -0.34 -0.84
CA MET A 48 19.91 0.42 -1.53
C MET A 48 19.48 1.87 -1.82
N MET A 49 18.25 2.07 -2.29
CA MET A 49 17.73 3.42 -2.54
C MET A 49 17.53 4.19 -1.22
N ALA A 50 17.00 3.55 -0.18
CA ALA A 50 16.82 4.15 1.14
C ALA A 50 18.16 4.56 1.77
N ASP A 51 19.22 3.79 1.57
CA ASP A 51 20.57 4.11 2.04
C ASP A 51 21.16 5.34 1.32
N VAL A 52 20.90 5.50 0.02
CA VAL A 52 21.29 6.70 -0.74
C VAL A 52 20.69 7.96 -0.12
N TYR A 53 19.44 7.87 0.34
CA TYR A 53 18.75 8.97 1.01
C TYR A 53 18.90 8.94 2.54
N GLN A 54 19.72 8.05 3.11
CA GLN A 54 19.95 7.91 4.56
C GLN A 54 18.66 7.71 5.38
N LEU A 55 17.59 7.17 4.78
CA LEU A 55 16.31 6.91 5.45
C LEU A 55 16.41 5.78 6.48
N THR A 56 17.44 4.94 6.38
CA THR A 56 17.71 3.86 7.33
C THR A 56 18.40 4.36 8.61
N ASN A 57 18.92 5.59 8.62
CA ASN A 57 19.66 6.18 9.74
C ASN A 57 18.69 6.77 10.79
N PRO A 58 18.80 6.44 12.09
CA PRO A 58 17.90 6.95 13.13
C PRO A 58 17.95 8.47 13.34
N THR A 59 19.01 9.17 12.91
CA THR A 59 19.12 10.65 13.00
C THR A 59 18.85 11.30 11.65
N VAL A 60 17.70 11.00 11.04
CA VAL A 60 17.31 11.43 9.69
C VAL A 60 17.46 12.95 9.54
N THR A 61 18.52 13.36 8.85
CA THR A 61 18.66 14.73 8.34
C THR A 61 18.77 14.60 6.83
N LEU A 62 17.64 14.66 6.14
CA LEU A 62 17.59 14.54 4.68
C LEU A 62 18.19 15.81 4.07
N VAL A 63 19.32 15.66 3.38
CA VAL A 63 20.01 16.74 2.68
C VAL A 63 20.08 16.40 1.18
N PRO A 64 19.48 17.21 0.28
CA PRO A 64 18.70 18.42 0.55
C PRO A 64 17.37 18.14 1.24
N SER A 65 16.82 19.15 1.95
CA SER A 65 15.53 18.99 2.65
C SER A 65 14.41 18.66 1.67
N PRO A 66 13.67 17.54 1.84
CA PRO A 66 12.56 17.19 0.98
C PRO A 66 11.43 18.21 1.03
N GLU A 67 11.29 18.94 2.15
CA GLU A 67 10.32 20.02 2.33
C GLU A 67 10.43 21.10 1.23
N LYS A 68 11.65 21.33 0.74
CA LYS A 68 11.96 22.35 -0.29
C LYS A 68 12.16 21.77 -1.68
N ASN A 69 12.00 20.45 -1.84
CA ASN A 69 12.21 19.76 -3.11
C ASN A 69 11.06 18.78 -3.38
N PRO A 70 10.02 19.21 -4.12
CA PRO A 70 8.84 18.39 -4.41
C PRO A 70 9.16 17.07 -5.13
N ALA A 71 10.17 17.04 -6.00
CA ALA A 71 10.57 15.83 -6.72
C ALA A 71 11.20 14.80 -5.78
N LEU A 72 12.06 15.26 -4.86
CA LEU A 72 12.62 14.41 -3.81
C LEU A 72 11.54 13.91 -2.86
N GLN A 73 10.63 14.80 -2.43
CA GLN A 73 9.49 14.44 -1.59
C GLN A 73 8.65 13.34 -2.23
N HIS A 74 8.31 13.48 -3.53
CA HIS A 74 7.52 12.50 -4.26
C HIS A 74 8.25 11.15 -4.37
N ALA A 75 9.55 11.14 -4.69
CA ALA A 75 10.33 9.91 -4.76
C ALA A 75 10.42 9.18 -3.41
N LEU A 76 10.60 9.94 -2.32
CA LEU A 76 10.62 9.40 -0.95
C LEU A 76 9.25 8.83 -0.55
N GLU A 77 8.17 9.55 -0.87
CA GLU A 77 6.81 9.11 -0.62
C GLU A 77 6.49 7.83 -1.39
N TYR A 78 6.84 7.77 -2.67
CA TYR A 78 6.69 6.56 -3.49
C TYR A 78 7.41 5.37 -2.86
N MET A 79 8.71 5.51 -2.54
CA MET A 79 9.49 4.45 -1.89
C MET A 79 8.90 4.00 -0.56
N ALA A 80 8.36 4.94 0.21
CA ALA A 80 7.73 4.68 1.48
C ALA A 80 6.42 3.88 1.33
N VAL A 81 5.59 4.21 0.34
CA VAL A 81 4.36 3.47 0.04
C VAL A 81 4.67 2.05 -0.41
N VAL A 82 5.59 1.87 -1.35
CA VAL A 82 5.93 0.52 -1.84
C VAL A 82 6.61 -0.34 -0.77
N ASP A 83 7.19 0.25 0.27
CA ASP A 83 7.72 -0.46 1.44
C ASP A 83 6.63 -0.90 2.44
N LEU A 84 5.36 -0.51 2.25
CA LEU A 84 4.29 -0.88 3.17
C LEU A 84 4.08 -2.40 3.22
N PRO A 85 3.86 -2.96 4.41
CA PRO A 85 3.77 -4.41 4.62
C PRO A 85 2.53 -5.04 3.96
N CYS A 86 1.46 -4.29 3.77
CA CYS A 86 0.20 -4.74 3.17
C CYS A 86 0.24 -4.80 1.64
N LEU A 87 1.13 -4.03 1.02
CA LEU A 87 1.20 -3.91 -0.44
C LEU A 87 2.12 -4.95 -1.08
N VAL A 88 2.69 -5.87 -0.32
CA VAL A 88 3.55 -6.93 -0.85
C VAL A 88 3.18 -8.30 -0.30
N LEU A 89 2.69 -9.18 -1.17
CA LEU A 89 2.54 -10.61 -0.89
C LEU A 89 3.89 -11.29 -0.95
N GLY A 90 4.05 -12.37 -0.20
CA GLY A 90 5.24 -13.20 -0.32
C GLY A 90 6.46 -12.64 0.38
N ARG A 91 6.30 -11.52 1.10
CA ARG A 91 7.42 -10.74 1.60
C ARG A 91 8.38 -11.58 2.44
N LEU A 92 9.61 -11.71 1.96
CA LEU A 92 10.69 -12.47 2.56
C LEU A 92 11.48 -11.62 3.54
N CYS A 93 11.67 -10.34 3.21
CA CYS A 93 12.39 -9.39 4.05
C CYS A 93 11.39 -8.51 4.83
N PRO A 94 11.58 -8.29 6.14
CA PRO A 94 10.77 -7.33 6.87
C PRO A 94 10.77 -5.95 6.21
N SER A 95 9.63 -5.25 6.30
CA SER A 95 9.53 -3.84 5.89
C SER A 95 10.61 -3.00 6.58
N LEU A 96 11.14 -2.02 5.85
CA LEU A 96 12.14 -1.09 6.38
C LEU A 96 11.50 0.00 7.24
N GLY A 97 10.16 0.11 7.21
CA GLY A 97 9.39 1.12 7.92
C GLY A 97 9.56 2.51 7.31
N LEU A 98 9.80 2.60 6.00
CA LEU A 98 10.12 3.87 5.33
C LEU A 98 8.98 4.88 5.45
N TRP A 99 7.71 4.46 5.36
CA TRP A 99 6.56 5.34 5.59
C TRP A 99 6.62 6.02 6.95
N ARG A 100 6.68 5.23 8.02
CA ARG A 100 6.73 5.77 9.39
C ARG A 100 7.89 6.75 9.58
N ARG A 101 9.09 6.41 9.09
CA ARG A 101 10.29 7.27 9.19
C ARG A 101 10.15 8.55 8.39
N PHE A 102 9.61 8.46 7.18
CA PHE A 102 9.35 9.62 6.33
C PHE A 102 8.35 10.57 6.99
N ARG A 103 7.26 10.02 7.54
CA ARG A 103 6.25 10.80 8.28
C ARG A 103 6.80 11.44 9.55
N GLN A 104 7.69 10.75 10.27
CA GLN A 104 8.41 11.32 11.42
C GLN A 104 9.34 12.47 11.01
N ALA A 105 10.02 12.37 9.86
CA ALA A 105 10.84 13.47 9.37
C ALA A 105 10.00 14.73 9.06
N GLN A 106 8.74 14.56 8.69
CA GLN A 106 7.80 15.65 8.44
C GLN A 106 7.28 16.33 9.73
N ASP A 107 7.40 15.69 10.90
CA ASP A 107 7.00 16.29 12.17
C ASP A 107 7.84 17.54 12.52
N GLY A 108 9.05 17.65 11.94
CA GLY A 108 9.92 18.80 12.07
C GLY A 108 9.77 19.87 10.97
N TRP A 109 8.86 19.70 10.02
CA TRP A 109 8.64 20.66 8.92
C TRP A 109 7.83 21.87 9.40
N GLU A 110 8.03 23.03 8.76
CA GLU A 110 7.33 24.28 9.14
C GLU A 110 5.82 24.14 8.97
N GLY A 111 5.38 23.43 7.92
CA GLY A 111 3.97 23.10 7.67
C GLY A 111 3.49 21.79 8.31
N GLY A 112 4.35 21.11 9.06
CA GLY A 112 4.09 19.77 9.59
C GLY A 112 3.91 18.69 8.52
N ARG A 113 3.22 17.61 8.88
CA ARG A 113 2.94 16.50 7.97
C ARG A 113 2.09 16.93 6.78
N THR A 114 2.52 16.57 5.57
CA THR A 114 1.67 16.68 4.38
C THR A 114 0.43 15.80 4.56
N MET A 115 -0.77 16.38 4.45
CA MET A 115 -2.04 15.65 4.56
C MET A 115 -2.68 15.43 3.19
N GLY A 116 -3.95 15.01 3.14
CA GLY A 116 -4.67 14.72 1.91
C GLY A 116 -4.28 13.40 1.25
N VAL A 117 -4.48 13.33 -0.07
CA VAL A 117 -4.40 12.10 -0.85
C VAL A 117 -3.00 11.86 -1.40
N GLU A 118 -2.47 10.67 -1.16
CA GLU A 118 -1.21 10.19 -1.72
C GLU A 118 -1.43 9.86 -3.22
N THR A 119 -0.53 10.35 -4.08
CA THR A 119 -0.78 10.40 -5.54
C THR A 119 -0.59 9.08 -6.25
N PHE A 120 0.13 8.13 -5.67
CA PHE A 120 0.41 6.84 -6.28
C PHE A 120 -0.76 5.86 -6.08
N THR A 121 -1.25 5.74 -4.86
CA THR A 121 -2.33 4.80 -4.48
C THR A 121 -3.71 5.44 -4.51
N GLY A 122 -3.80 6.78 -4.45
CA GLY A 122 -5.07 7.48 -4.25
C GLY A 122 -5.60 7.37 -2.81
N VAL A 123 -4.82 6.84 -1.87
CA VAL A 123 -5.22 6.65 -0.47
C VAL A 123 -4.90 7.89 0.34
N HIS A 124 -5.76 8.22 1.30
CA HIS A 124 -5.47 9.32 2.21
C HIS A 124 -4.23 9.01 3.07
N ARG A 125 -3.29 9.97 3.19
CA ARG A 125 -2.03 9.80 3.94
C ARG A 125 -2.26 9.40 5.40
N GLY A 126 -3.31 9.94 6.03
CA GLY A 126 -3.69 9.55 7.40
C GLY A 126 -4.19 8.10 7.53
N LEU A 127 -4.68 7.48 6.46
CA LEU A 127 -5.00 6.05 6.45
C LEU A 127 -3.72 5.22 6.26
N LEU A 128 -2.81 5.67 5.37
CA LEU A 128 -1.49 5.07 5.19
C LEU A 128 -0.62 5.14 6.46
N ASP A 129 -0.79 6.19 7.28
CA ASP A 129 -0.15 6.30 8.59
C ASP A 129 -0.49 5.11 9.49
N ILE A 130 -1.74 4.62 9.47
CA ILE A 130 -2.12 3.42 10.22
C ILE A 130 -1.36 2.21 9.70
N TYR A 131 -1.30 2.03 8.37
CA TYR A 131 -0.56 0.92 7.74
C TYR A 131 0.94 0.94 8.04
N GLY A 132 1.55 2.13 8.08
CA GLY A 132 2.96 2.29 8.45
C GLY A 132 3.25 1.90 9.90
N ASP A 133 2.26 2.06 10.79
CA ASP A 133 2.39 1.70 12.21
C ASP A 133 2.07 0.23 12.50
N MET A 134 1.34 -0.47 11.62
CA MET A 134 0.87 -1.86 11.85
C MET A 134 1.96 -2.88 12.19
N MET A 135 3.22 -2.66 11.75
CA MET A 135 4.34 -3.56 12.08
C MET A 135 4.96 -3.28 13.45
N HIS A 136 4.53 -2.21 14.11
CA HIS A 136 5.12 -1.68 15.34
C HIS A 136 4.10 -1.55 16.49
N GLU A 137 2.83 -1.87 16.23
CA GLU A 137 1.74 -1.81 17.18
C GLU A 137 1.06 -3.18 17.31
N GLU A 138 0.33 -3.37 18.41
CA GLU A 138 -0.52 -4.54 18.59
C GLU A 138 -1.64 -4.57 17.55
N ILE A 139 -1.96 -5.76 17.04
CA ILE A 139 -2.95 -5.95 15.97
C ILE A 139 -4.31 -5.36 16.35
N SER A 140 -4.72 -5.51 17.61
CA SER A 140 -5.97 -4.96 18.14
C SER A 140 -6.04 -3.43 18.05
N VAL A 141 -4.91 -2.74 18.29
CA VAL A 141 -4.81 -1.28 18.19
C VAL A 141 -4.97 -0.84 16.75
N SER A 142 -4.26 -1.48 15.81
CA SER A 142 -4.37 -1.14 14.39
C SER A 142 -5.77 -1.42 13.85
N VAL A 143 -6.41 -2.52 14.24
CA VAL A 143 -7.78 -2.85 13.84
C VAL A 143 -8.78 -1.82 14.37
N ALA A 144 -8.65 -1.38 15.63
CA ALA A 144 -9.48 -0.33 16.19
C ALA A 144 -9.28 1.02 15.48
N ARG A 145 -8.03 1.39 15.16
CA ARG A 145 -7.71 2.62 14.39
C ARG A 145 -8.33 2.57 12.99
N LEU A 146 -8.22 1.46 12.26
CA LEU A 146 -8.83 1.29 10.94
C LEU A 146 -10.36 1.37 10.99
N TRP A 147 -10.96 0.77 12.03
CA TRP A 147 -12.41 0.82 12.24
C TRP A 147 -12.92 2.21 12.61
N GLY A 148 -12.19 2.94 13.46
CA GLY A 148 -12.55 4.29 13.88
C GLY A 148 -12.13 5.40 12.91
N TRP A 149 -11.35 5.09 11.88
CA TRP A 149 -10.84 6.10 10.96
C TRP A 149 -11.96 6.75 10.14
N SER A 150 -11.90 8.07 10.01
CA SER A 150 -12.70 8.87 9.08
C SER A 150 -11.81 9.94 8.45
N SER A 151 -12.14 10.35 7.23
CA SER A 151 -11.58 11.57 6.65
C SER A 151 -12.45 12.75 7.03
N ASP A 152 -11.85 13.82 7.54
CA ASP A 152 -12.52 15.10 7.79
C ASP A 152 -12.67 15.93 6.50
N GLU A 153 -12.04 15.49 5.40
CA GLU A 153 -12.07 16.18 4.12
C GLU A 153 -13.36 15.88 3.34
N ALA A 154 -13.88 16.89 2.65
CA ALA A 154 -14.98 16.72 1.70
C ALA A 154 -14.49 15.89 0.51
N SER A 155 -14.58 14.56 0.63
CA SER A 155 -14.20 13.62 -0.42
C SER A 155 -15.37 13.31 -1.34
N ASP A 156 -15.06 13.11 -2.62
CA ASP A 156 -16.02 12.59 -3.58
C ASP A 156 -16.55 11.21 -3.15
N PHE A 157 -17.75 10.87 -3.62
CA PHE A 157 -18.45 9.64 -3.27
C PHE A 157 -17.59 8.39 -3.50
N ILE A 158 -16.97 8.29 -4.68
CA ILE A 158 -16.15 7.14 -5.08
C ILE A 158 -14.89 7.06 -4.21
N GLN A 159 -14.26 8.21 -3.94
CA GLN A 159 -13.07 8.31 -3.12
C GLN A 159 -13.31 7.82 -1.69
N ARG A 160 -14.49 8.09 -1.13
CA ARG A 160 -14.89 7.59 0.18
C ARG A 160 -15.04 6.08 0.20
N HIS A 161 -15.74 5.51 -0.78
CA HIS A 161 -15.89 4.06 -0.91
C HIS A 161 -14.56 3.36 -1.17
N PHE A 162 -13.65 4.01 -1.89
CA PHE A 162 -12.29 3.54 -2.09
C PHE A 162 -11.50 3.48 -0.77
N TRP A 163 -11.56 4.52 0.06
CA TRP A 163 -10.93 4.45 1.38
C TRP A 163 -11.59 3.44 2.31
N ASP A 164 -12.91 3.24 2.23
CA ASP A 164 -13.60 2.19 2.97
C ASP A 164 -13.12 0.79 2.54
N ALA A 165 -12.95 0.55 1.23
CA ALA A 165 -12.36 -0.69 0.74
C ALA A 165 -10.96 -0.91 1.34
N TRP A 166 -10.11 0.12 1.36
CA TRP A 166 -8.81 0.03 2.02
C TRP A 166 -8.92 -0.24 3.52
N ARG A 167 -9.80 0.42 4.26
CA ARG A 167 -9.96 0.18 5.70
C ARG A 167 -10.37 -1.26 6.00
N PHE A 168 -11.39 -1.77 5.30
CA PHE A 168 -11.87 -3.12 5.52
C PHE A 168 -10.83 -4.15 5.12
N ALA A 169 -10.11 -3.93 4.02
CA ALA A 169 -8.98 -4.77 3.63
C ALA A 169 -7.89 -4.80 4.71
N GLY A 170 -7.51 -3.66 5.26
CA GLY A 170 -6.52 -3.60 6.34
C GLY A 170 -6.93 -4.40 7.57
N ILE A 171 -8.20 -4.36 7.97
CA ILE A 171 -8.71 -5.13 9.10
C ILE A 171 -8.64 -6.63 8.80
N VAL A 172 -9.09 -7.05 7.62
CA VAL A 172 -9.04 -8.45 7.17
C VAL A 172 -7.60 -8.96 7.14
N ASP A 173 -6.68 -8.20 6.54
CA ASP A 173 -5.27 -8.54 6.45
C ASP A 173 -4.60 -8.64 7.83
N ALA A 174 -4.85 -7.68 8.73
CA ALA A 174 -4.32 -7.69 10.09
C ALA A 174 -4.75 -8.95 10.86
N ARG A 175 -6.05 -9.27 10.81
CA ARG A 175 -6.62 -10.45 11.48
C ARG A 175 -6.11 -11.75 10.85
N ARG A 176 -5.97 -11.80 9.53
CA ARG A 176 -5.38 -12.94 8.81
C ARG A 176 -3.93 -13.19 9.25
N ARG A 177 -3.10 -12.15 9.29
CA ARG A 177 -1.71 -12.26 9.79
C ARG A 177 -1.66 -12.79 11.22
N ALA A 178 -2.56 -12.32 12.09
CA ALA A 178 -2.68 -12.82 13.46
C ALA A 178 -3.01 -14.33 13.49
N ARG A 179 -3.91 -14.79 12.61
CA ARG A 179 -4.25 -16.22 12.48
C ARG A 179 -3.05 -17.05 12.01
N CYS A 180 -2.31 -16.58 11.01
CA CYS A 180 -1.11 -17.26 10.50
C CYS A 180 0.01 -17.36 11.56
N GLN A 181 0.19 -16.31 12.37
CA GLN A 181 1.13 -16.31 13.49
C GLN A 181 0.68 -17.27 14.61
N ARG A 182 -0.60 -17.32 14.94
CA ARG A 182 -1.16 -18.28 15.92
C ARG A 182 -1.10 -19.73 15.43
N GLY A 183 -1.20 -19.97 14.12
CA GLY A 183 -1.05 -21.31 13.53
C GLY A 183 0.37 -21.89 13.64
N THR A 184 1.38 -21.06 13.94
CA THR A 184 2.79 -21.46 14.10
C THR A 184 3.25 -21.51 15.57
N GLY A 185 2.41 -21.11 16.53
CA GLY A 185 2.70 -21.19 17.96
C GLY A 185 1.44 -21.36 18.80
N ASN A 186 1.44 -22.37 19.69
CA ASN A 186 0.37 -22.58 20.68
C ASN A 186 0.23 -21.35 21.59
N SER A 187 -0.67 -20.43 21.25
CA SER A 187 -1.14 -19.43 22.19
C SER A 187 -2.61 -19.15 21.97
N ALA A 188 -3.41 -19.71 22.89
CA ALA A 188 -4.82 -19.43 23.05
C ALA A 188 -4.99 -18.13 23.84
N ALA A 189 -4.74 -16.99 23.19
CA ALA A 189 -5.22 -15.71 23.68
C ALA A 189 -6.53 -15.38 22.97
N LYS A 190 -7.63 -15.34 23.74
CA LYS A 190 -8.90 -14.75 23.29
C LYS A 190 -8.67 -13.25 23.12
N ASP A 191 -8.77 -12.77 21.88
CA ASP A 191 -8.78 -11.33 21.59
C ASP A 191 -10.11 -10.73 22.06
N GLU A 192 -10.06 -9.90 23.09
CA GLU A 192 -11.14 -8.99 23.47
C GLU A 192 -11.17 -7.81 22.49
N THR A 193 -11.64 -8.03 21.26
CA THR A 193 -12.05 -6.94 20.35
C THR A 193 -13.57 -6.81 20.38
N ALA A 194 -14.14 -6.46 21.53
CA ALA A 194 -15.59 -6.44 21.72
C ALA A 194 -16.33 -5.40 20.84
N ASP A 195 -15.61 -4.43 20.25
CA ASP A 195 -16.21 -3.29 19.54
C ASP A 195 -16.07 -3.35 18.00
N VAL A 196 -15.25 -4.26 17.47
CA VAL A 196 -15.06 -4.39 16.01
C VAL A 196 -15.81 -5.63 15.49
N PRO A 197 -16.70 -5.48 14.49
CA PRO A 197 -17.52 -6.59 13.99
C PRO A 197 -16.74 -7.83 13.53
N GLU A 198 -17.46 -8.96 13.42
CA GLU A 198 -16.93 -10.24 12.95
C GLU A 198 -16.36 -10.17 11.52
N ASP A 199 -15.44 -11.08 11.21
CA ASP A 199 -14.73 -11.14 9.92
C ASP A 199 -15.67 -11.21 8.71
N GLU A 200 -16.76 -11.97 8.80
CA GLU A 200 -17.71 -12.11 7.69
C GLU A 200 -18.43 -10.79 7.38
N PHE A 201 -18.78 -10.02 8.42
CA PHE A 201 -19.41 -8.72 8.24
C PHE A 201 -18.45 -7.72 7.57
N ILE A 202 -17.19 -7.71 7.98
CA ILE A 202 -16.17 -6.84 7.37
C ILE A 202 -15.88 -7.26 5.94
N LEU A 203 -15.83 -8.57 5.65
CA LEU A 203 -15.65 -9.07 4.29
C LEU A 203 -16.80 -8.69 3.37
N ASN A 204 -18.04 -8.82 3.83
CA ASN A 204 -19.21 -8.37 3.07
C ASN A 204 -19.11 -6.87 2.74
N LYS A 205 -18.70 -6.05 3.71
CA LYS A 205 -18.47 -4.61 3.50
C LYS A 205 -17.34 -4.33 2.52
N LEU A 206 -16.23 -5.07 2.60
CA LEU A 206 -15.10 -4.98 1.67
C LEU A 206 -15.53 -5.29 0.25
N ILE A 207 -16.25 -6.39 0.03
CA ILE A 207 -16.73 -6.80 -1.29
C ILE A 207 -17.69 -5.73 -1.86
N ALA A 208 -18.65 -5.26 -1.07
CA ALA A 208 -19.58 -4.22 -1.49
C ALA A 208 -18.87 -2.90 -1.83
N ALA A 209 -17.84 -2.52 -1.05
CA ALA A 209 -17.02 -1.34 -1.33
C ALA A 209 -16.24 -1.50 -2.65
N ASN A 210 -15.60 -2.66 -2.86
CA ASN A 210 -14.89 -2.97 -4.11
C ASN A 210 -15.82 -2.88 -5.33
N GLN A 211 -16.99 -3.52 -5.27
CA GLN A 211 -18.02 -3.45 -6.33
C GLN A 211 -18.45 -2.00 -6.59
N THR A 212 -18.68 -1.22 -5.54
CA THR A 212 -19.14 0.17 -5.66
C THR A 212 -18.09 1.03 -6.36
N VAL A 213 -16.82 0.96 -5.91
CA VAL A 213 -15.73 1.72 -6.51
C VAL A 213 -15.56 1.34 -7.98
N TYR A 214 -15.54 0.04 -8.25
CA TYR A 214 -15.35 -0.47 -9.60
C TYR A 214 -16.49 -0.03 -10.54
N ALA A 215 -17.75 -0.28 -10.17
CA ALA A 215 -18.91 0.08 -10.99
C ALA A 215 -18.98 1.58 -11.32
N HIS A 216 -18.59 2.44 -10.38
CA HIS A 216 -18.57 3.88 -10.63
C HIS A 216 -17.34 4.31 -11.45
N SER A 217 -16.20 3.63 -11.30
CA SER A 217 -15.00 3.90 -12.09
C SER A 217 -15.19 3.67 -13.60
N GLN A 218 -16.11 2.77 -13.98
CA GLN A 218 -16.48 2.50 -15.37
C GLN A 218 -17.35 3.60 -16.01
N GLN A 219 -17.78 4.60 -15.25
CA GLN A 219 -18.59 5.68 -15.79
C GLN A 219 -17.68 6.72 -16.50
N PRO A 220 -18.04 7.23 -17.69
CA PRO A 220 -17.21 8.18 -18.43
C PRO A 220 -16.87 9.47 -17.66
N GLN A 221 -17.70 9.84 -16.69
CA GLN A 221 -17.49 11.03 -15.84
C GLN A 221 -16.33 10.85 -14.85
N ASN A 222 -15.92 9.61 -14.62
CA ASN A 222 -14.88 9.22 -13.67
C ASN A 222 -13.60 8.74 -14.38
N GLU A 223 -13.53 8.94 -15.69
CA GLU A 223 -12.38 8.62 -16.53
C GLU A 223 -11.19 9.50 -16.10
N GLY A 224 -10.22 8.90 -15.41
CA GLY A 224 -9.05 9.58 -14.85
C GLY A 224 -8.93 9.57 -13.32
N LEU A 225 -9.88 8.99 -12.58
CA LEU A 225 -9.73 8.81 -11.14
C LEU A 225 -8.61 7.80 -10.81
N LEU A 226 -7.73 8.17 -9.88
CA LEU A 226 -6.61 7.32 -9.42
C LEU A 226 -7.06 6.11 -8.59
N VAL A 227 -8.34 6.04 -8.22
CA VAL A 227 -8.91 5.00 -7.34
C VAL A 227 -8.75 3.58 -7.88
N ILE A 228 -8.63 3.40 -9.21
CA ILE A 228 -8.40 2.08 -9.81
C ILE A 228 -6.99 1.57 -9.48
N ASN A 229 -5.99 2.46 -9.48
CA ASN A 229 -4.58 2.10 -9.27
C ASN A 229 -4.30 1.54 -7.88
N GLY A 230 -5.17 1.79 -6.90
CA GLY A 230 -5.04 1.26 -5.54
C GLY A 230 -6.05 0.16 -5.22
N LEU A 231 -6.90 -0.27 -6.14
CA LEU A 231 -7.98 -1.22 -5.85
C LEU A 231 -7.48 -2.68 -5.78
N LEU A 232 -6.28 -2.94 -6.29
CA LEU A 232 -5.71 -4.29 -6.30
C LEU A 232 -5.49 -4.84 -4.89
N PHE A 233 -4.98 -4.02 -3.96
CA PHE A 233 -4.76 -4.45 -2.58
C PHE A 233 -6.06 -4.90 -1.88
N PRO A 234 -7.15 -4.10 -1.89
CA PRO A 234 -8.44 -4.53 -1.36
C PRO A 234 -9.02 -5.80 -2.02
N LEU A 235 -8.92 -5.93 -3.35
CA LEU A 235 -9.42 -7.09 -4.09
C LEU A 235 -8.67 -8.36 -3.70
N VAL A 236 -7.33 -8.34 -3.80
CA VAL A 236 -6.49 -9.48 -3.43
C VAL A 236 -6.68 -9.87 -1.97
N THR A 237 -6.80 -8.89 -1.07
CA THR A 237 -7.00 -9.17 0.35
C THR A 237 -8.30 -9.92 0.60
N ALA A 238 -9.38 -9.59 -0.10
CA ALA A 238 -10.64 -10.33 -0.04
C ALA A 238 -10.52 -11.74 -0.62
N SER A 239 -9.81 -11.88 -1.75
CA SER A 239 -9.61 -13.17 -2.44
C SER A 239 -8.80 -14.19 -1.63
N LEU A 240 -7.95 -13.72 -0.71
CA LEU A 240 -7.20 -14.58 0.21
C LEU A 240 -8.06 -15.20 1.32
N GLU A 241 -9.31 -14.77 1.54
CA GLU A 241 -10.22 -15.38 2.54
C GLU A 241 -10.95 -16.63 1.99
N VAL A 242 -10.14 -17.62 1.63
CA VAL A 242 -10.52 -18.86 0.94
C VAL A 242 -11.70 -19.58 1.59
N SER A 243 -11.68 -19.70 2.92
CA SER A 243 -12.72 -20.41 3.68
C SER A 243 -14.07 -19.70 3.65
N TYR A 244 -14.07 -18.37 3.57
CA TYR A 244 -15.28 -17.58 3.43
C TYR A 244 -15.82 -17.69 2.00
N LEU A 245 -14.97 -17.59 0.97
CA LEU A 245 -15.39 -17.64 -0.43
C LEU A 245 -15.92 -19.02 -0.85
N LYS A 246 -15.39 -20.11 -0.29
CA LYS A 246 -15.95 -21.45 -0.47
C LYS A 246 -17.39 -21.59 0.04
N ARG A 247 -17.73 -20.84 1.09
CA ARG A 247 -19.08 -20.83 1.69
C ARG A 247 -20.01 -19.83 1.02
N ASN A 248 -19.47 -18.84 0.29
CA ASN A 248 -20.21 -17.76 -0.36
C ASN A 248 -19.84 -17.66 -1.85
N PRO A 249 -20.40 -18.54 -2.71
CA PRO A 249 -20.04 -18.57 -4.13
C PRO A 249 -20.39 -17.29 -4.91
N GLU A 250 -21.40 -16.53 -4.48
CA GLU A 250 -21.76 -15.24 -5.11
C GLU A 250 -20.70 -14.17 -4.86
N SER A 251 -20.22 -14.06 -3.62
CA SER A 251 -19.08 -13.22 -3.24
C SER A 251 -17.83 -13.59 -4.01
N LYS A 252 -17.61 -14.90 -4.22
CA LYS A 252 -16.50 -15.39 -5.03
C LYS A 252 -16.62 -14.91 -6.48
N ARG A 253 -17.73 -15.17 -7.17
CA ARG A 253 -17.95 -14.75 -8.56
C ARG A 253 -17.74 -13.26 -8.73
N THR A 254 -18.29 -12.47 -7.81
CA THR A 254 -18.09 -11.03 -7.79
C THR A 254 -16.61 -10.65 -7.80
N LEU A 255 -15.80 -11.25 -6.93
CA LEU A 255 -14.36 -10.94 -6.86
C LEU A 255 -13.62 -11.45 -8.10
N ASP A 256 -14.00 -12.61 -8.64
CA ASP A 256 -13.43 -13.17 -9.86
C ASP A 256 -13.69 -12.21 -11.04
N ASP A 257 -14.93 -11.76 -11.24
CA ASP A 257 -15.31 -10.81 -12.28
C ASP A 257 -14.54 -9.48 -12.14
N LEU A 258 -14.47 -8.94 -10.92
CA LEU A 258 -13.73 -7.71 -10.64
C LEU A 258 -12.22 -7.85 -10.87
N LEU A 259 -11.63 -9.01 -10.55
CA LEU A 259 -10.21 -9.28 -10.74
C LEU A 259 -9.88 -9.48 -12.22
N ASP A 260 -10.70 -10.23 -12.95
CA ASP A 260 -10.51 -10.45 -14.39
C ASP A 260 -10.57 -9.13 -15.16
N GLU A 261 -11.51 -8.26 -14.80
CA GLU A 261 -11.63 -6.94 -15.41
C GLU A 261 -10.54 -5.96 -14.93
N ALA A 262 -10.09 -6.04 -13.67
CA ALA A 262 -8.97 -5.25 -13.17
C ALA A 262 -7.60 -5.69 -13.74
N TRP A 263 -7.47 -6.95 -14.17
CA TRP A 263 -6.20 -7.49 -14.66
C TRP A 263 -6.07 -7.60 -16.18
N GLU A 264 -7.15 -7.71 -16.97
CA GLU A 264 -7.19 -8.03 -18.42
C GLU A 264 -6.24 -9.17 -18.91
N THR A 265 -5.50 -9.83 -18.02
CA THR A 265 -4.59 -10.95 -18.26
C THR A 265 -4.45 -11.85 -17.02
N GLY A 266 -5.60 -12.27 -16.46
CA GLY A 266 -5.87 -13.53 -15.74
C GLY A 266 -5.07 -13.91 -14.49
N LEU A 267 -5.74 -14.57 -13.52
CA LEU A 267 -5.18 -15.70 -12.77
C LEU A 267 -6.25 -16.46 -11.98
N ASP A 268 -6.12 -17.78 -12.03
CA ASP A 268 -6.96 -18.76 -11.34
C ASP A 268 -6.59 -18.90 -9.85
N TYR A 269 -7.55 -19.33 -9.04
CA TYR A 269 -7.54 -19.31 -7.58
C TYR A 269 -6.36 -20.08 -6.95
N PHE A 270 -5.40 -19.34 -6.40
CA PHE A 270 -4.23 -19.86 -5.69
C PHE A 270 -3.95 -18.96 -4.47
N ASP A 271 -3.58 -19.54 -3.33
CA ASP A 271 -3.11 -18.77 -2.17
C ASP A 271 -1.76 -18.12 -2.55
N MET A 272 -1.86 -16.95 -3.17
CA MET A 272 -0.73 -16.25 -3.76
C MET A 272 0.28 -15.86 -2.69
N ASP A 273 -0.14 -15.48 -1.47
CA ASP A 273 0.80 -15.16 -0.39
C ASP A 273 1.59 -16.40 0.03
N HIS A 274 0.92 -17.52 0.29
CA HIS A 274 1.62 -18.76 0.63
C HIS A 274 2.55 -19.21 -0.51
N ALA A 275 2.06 -19.15 -1.74
CA ALA A 275 2.82 -19.60 -2.90
C ALA A 275 4.02 -18.73 -3.23
N THR A 276 3.89 -17.41 -3.13
CA THR A 276 5.00 -16.47 -3.33
C THR A 276 6.06 -16.71 -2.26
N ARG A 277 5.68 -16.91 -0.99
CA ARG A 277 6.64 -17.32 0.06
C ARG A 277 7.32 -18.65 -0.25
N CYS A 278 6.56 -19.69 -0.64
CA CYS A 278 7.11 -21.01 -0.97
C CYS A 278 8.06 -20.98 -2.17
N LYS A 279 7.83 -20.06 -3.13
CA LYS A 279 8.68 -19.87 -4.30
C LYS A 279 9.84 -18.90 -4.05
N GLY A 280 9.91 -18.26 -2.88
CA GLY A 280 10.92 -17.25 -2.60
C GLY A 280 10.76 -15.98 -3.43
N VAL A 281 9.51 -15.60 -3.69
CA VAL A 281 9.11 -14.46 -4.52
C VAL A 281 8.39 -13.42 -3.67
N GLU A 282 8.62 -12.13 -3.94
CA GLU A 282 7.83 -11.03 -3.41
C GLU A 282 6.98 -10.44 -4.55
N LEU A 283 5.66 -10.28 -4.36
CA LEU A 283 4.75 -9.70 -5.36
C LEU A 283 4.06 -8.48 -4.77
N ALA A 284 4.29 -7.31 -5.35
CA ALA A 284 3.60 -6.09 -4.93
C ALA A 284 2.18 -6.00 -5.54
N VAL A 285 1.23 -5.57 -4.72
CA VAL A 285 -0.21 -5.55 -4.97
C VAL A 285 -0.66 -4.10 -5.12
N MET A 286 -0.28 -3.49 -6.25
CA MET A 286 -0.54 -2.08 -6.58
C MET A 286 -0.96 -1.95 -8.05
#